data_AF-A0AAD5G9L7-F1
#
_entry.id   AF-A0AAD5G9L7-F1
#
_cell.length_a   1.000
_cell.length_b   1.000
_cell.length_c   1.000
_cell.angle_alpha   90.00
_cell.angle_beta   90.00
_cell.angle_gamma   90.00
#
_symmetry.space_group_name_H-M   'P 1'
#
loop_
_entity.id
_entity.type
_entity.pdbx_description
1 polymer ?
#
loop_
_entity_poly.entity_id
_entity_poly.type
_entity_poly.pdbx_seq_one_letter_code
_entity_poly.pdbx_strand_id
1 'polypeptide(L)'
;MKFGNNTMDNGVLRVTHVTKEGKIVQSDDPRQLVSQRMVYVRQTIVVDASRALSRAVCIATRYSAVRRQHGSRDGGPETQVIDFKALQSRLFPLLASAYAFKFVGEWLYTDVMEILAANDYSTFPEAHACTVGLKSLTTSATADGIEEC
;
A
#
# COMPACT_ATOMS: atom_id res chain seq x y z
N MET A 1 -11.51 19.36 8.96
CA MET A 1 -12.26 18.11 9.23
C MET A 1 -11.57 16.99 8.46
N LYS A 2 -11.24 15.86 9.09
CA LYS A 2 -10.57 14.72 8.42
C LYS A 2 -11.64 13.81 7.80
N PHE A 3 -11.34 13.20 6.65
CA PHE A 3 -12.25 12.23 6.00
C PHE A 3 -12.31 10.89 6.75
N GLY A 4 -11.18 10.46 7.32
CA GLY A 4 -11.03 9.26 8.15
C GLY A 4 -9.88 9.42 9.16
N ASN A 5 -9.53 8.35 9.88
CA ASN A 5 -8.51 8.36 10.96
C ASN A 5 -8.77 9.41 12.05
N ASN A 6 -10.04 9.56 12.46
CA ASN A 6 -10.47 10.54 13.46
C ASN A 6 -9.97 10.23 14.87
N THR A 7 -9.49 9.02 15.12
CA THR A 7 -8.87 8.60 16.38
C THR A 7 -7.43 9.11 16.56
N MET A 8 -6.81 9.61 15.48
CA MET A 8 -5.45 10.15 15.52
C MET A 8 -5.51 11.67 15.70
N ASP A 9 -4.71 12.23 16.61
CA ASP A 9 -4.55 13.67 16.73
C ASP A 9 -3.39 14.14 15.84
N ASN A 10 -3.68 14.96 14.83
CA ASN A 10 -2.64 15.43 13.91
C ASN A 10 -2.30 16.87 14.32
N GLY A 11 -1.11 17.07 14.87
CA GLY A 11 -0.55 18.37 15.19
C GLY A 11 0.76 18.63 14.44
N VAL A 12 1.16 19.89 14.33
CA VAL A 12 2.45 20.29 13.77
C VAL A 12 3.30 20.87 14.88
N LEU A 13 4.49 20.29 15.10
CA LEU A 13 5.50 20.81 16.03
C LEU A 13 6.75 21.16 15.23
N ARG A 14 7.16 22.42 15.27
CA ARG A 14 8.37 22.89 14.61
C ARG A 14 9.52 22.85 15.61
N VAL A 15 10.46 21.93 15.40
CA VAL A 15 11.69 21.85 16.20
C VAL A 15 12.83 22.45 15.36
N THR A 16 13.54 23.42 15.93
CA THR A 16 14.71 24.05 15.30
C THR A 16 15.83 24.09 16.31
N HIS A 17 17.00 23.56 15.99
CA HIS A 17 18.18 23.70 16.84
C HIS A 17 18.77 25.09 16.67
N VAL A 18 18.90 25.82 17.77
CA VAL A 18 19.44 27.18 17.81
C VAL A 18 20.62 27.21 18.78
N THR A 19 21.76 27.74 18.36
CA THR A 19 22.92 27.92 19.25
C THR A 19 22.65 29.01 20.30
N LYS A 20 23.51 29.08 21.32
CA LYS A 20 23.48 30.18 22.30
C LYS A 20 23.62 31.57 21.65
N GLU A 21 24.25 31.67 20.48
CA GLU A 21 24.37 32.91 19.71
C GLU A 21 23.17 33.21 18.79
N GLY A 22 22.08 32.44 18.88
CA GLY A 22 20.87 32.67 18.08
C GLY A 22 20.96 32.19 16.63
N LYS A 23 21.99 31.41 16.27
CA LYS A 23 22.13 30.85 14.91
C LYS A 23 21.40 29.52 14.79
N ILE A 24 20.67 29.34 13.68
CA ILE A 24 20.02 28.07 13.34
C ILE A 24 21.10 27.08 12.89
N VAL A 25 21.21 25.94 13.56
CA VAL A 25 22.11 24.85 13.20
C VAL A 25 21.29 23.82 12.46
N GLN A 26 21.64 23.54 11.19
CA GLN A 26 21.15 22.34 10.53
C GLN A 26 21.83 21.14 11.18
N SER A 27 21.07 20.10 11.49
CA SER A 27 21.59 18.84 12.02
C SER A 27 22.62 18.26 11.05
N ASP A 28 23.80 17.89 11.57
CA ASP A 28 24.90 17.25 10.81
C ASP A 28 24.59 15.81 10.37
N ASP A 29 23.36 15.32 10.59
CA ASP A 29 22.93 14.00 10.16
C ASP A 29 23.12 13.85 8.64
N PRO A 30 23.84 12.82 8.18
CA PRO A 30 23.98 12.54 6.76
C PRO A 30 22.59 12.46 6.10
N ARG A 31 22.37 13.20 5.01
CA ARG A 31 21.10 13.21 4.25
C ARG A 31 20.62 11.80 3.85
N GLN A 32 21.55 10.85 3.78
CA GLN A 32 21.31 9.43 3.53
C GLN A 32 20.50 8.77 4.66
N LEU A 33 20.78 9.06 5.93
CA LEU A 33 20.05 8.50 7.07
C LEU A 33 18.57 8.93 7.10
N VAL A 34 18.29 10.19 6.75
CA VAL A 34 16.91 10.68 6.62
C VAL A 34 16.20 9.99 5.46
N SER A 35 16.89 9.84 4.32
CA SER A 35 16.34 9.14 3.14
C SER A 35 16.07 7.66 3.41
N GLN A 36 16.91 6.98 4.19
CA GLN A 36 16.73 5.58 4.58
C GLN A 36 15.43 5.34 5.35
N ARG A 37 15.12 6.21 6.33
CA ARG A 37 13.85 6.15 7.06
C ARG A 37 12.65 6.26 6.11
N MET A 38 12.75 7.14 5.10
CA MET A 38 11.69 7.31 4.10
C MET A 38 11.51 6.09 3.20
N VAL A 39 12.59 5.40 2.85
CA VAL A 39 12.53 4.13 2.09
C VAL A 39 11.79 3.06 2.90
N TYR A 40 12.13 2.92 4.19
CA TYR A 40 11.46 1.98 5.10
C TYR A 40 9.95 2.27 5.24
N VAL A 41 9.59 3.53 5.47
CA VAL A 41 8.17 3.94 5.58
C VAL A 41 7.40 3.63 4.30
N ARG A 42 7.98 3.92 3.12
CA ARG A 42 7.33 3.62 1.82
C ARG A 42 7.17 2.12 1.61
N GLN A 43 8.16 1.31 1.96
CA GLN A 43 8.06 -0.14 1.91
C GLN A 43 6.90 -0.65 2.78
N THR A 44 6.76 -0.12 4.01
CA THR A 44 5.64 -0.48 4.90
C THR A 44 4.29 -0.13 4.27
N ILE A 45 4.19 1.05 3.63
CA ILE A 45 2.96 1.47 2.93
C ILE A 45 2.58 0.50 1.80
N VAL A 46 3.55 -0.03 1.04
CA VAL A 46 3.28 -1.01 -0.02
C VAL A 46 2.70 -2.31 0.56
N VAL A 47 3.25 -2.78 1.68
CA VAL A 47 2.71 -3.97 2.38
C VAL A 47 1.30 -3.72 2.92
N ASP A 48 1.07 -2.54 3.49
CA ASP A 48 -0.26 -2.19 4.02
C ASP A 48 -1.29 -2.02 2.90
N ALA A 49 -0.90 -1.52 1.73
CA ALA A 49 -1.75 -1.48 0.54
C ALA A 49 -2.20 -2.89 0.12
N SER A 50 -1.27 -3.86 0.06
CA SER A 50 -1.62 -5.27 -0.21
C SER A 50 -2.62 -5.83 0.80
N ARG A 51 -2.42 -5.56 2.10
CA ARG A 51 -3.33 -6.00 3.17
C ARG A 51 -4.71 -5.38 3.04
N ALA A 52 -4.79 -4.09 2.75
CA ALA A 52 -6.06 -3.39 2.59
C ALA A 52 -6.84 -3.92 1.37
N LEU A 53 -6.17 -4.07 0.22
CA LEU A 53 -6.78 -4.65 -0.98
C LEU A 53 -7.24 -6.08 -0.75
N SER A 54 -6.42 -6.91 -0.10
CA SER A 54 -6.77 -8.30 0.22
C SER A 54 -8.04 -8.41 1.06
N ARG A 55 -8.25 -7.49 2.01
CA ARG A 55 -9.46 -7.46 2.84
C ARG A 55 -10.70 -7.11 2.03
N ALA A 56 -10.62 -6.07 1.20
CA ALA A 56 -11.73 -5.65 0.33
C ALA A 56 -12.12 -6.76 -0.66
N VAL A 57 -11.13 -7.30 -1.38
CA VAL A 57 -11.34 -8.41 -2.34
C VAL A 57 -11.89 -9.65 -1.64
N CYS A 58 -11.46 -9.96 -0.41
CA CYS A 58 -12.00 -11.09 0.35
C CYS A 58 -13.49 -10.92 0.65
N ILE A 59 -13.91 -9.73 1.06
CA ILE A 59 -15.32 -9.41 1.33
C ILE A 59 -16.12 -9.52 0.03
N ALA A 60 -15.68 -8.85 -1.03
CA ALA A 60 -16.33 -8.87 -2.34
C ALA A 60 -16.48 -10.31 -2.87
N THR A 61 -15.40 -11.10 -2.87
CA THR A 61 -15.40 -12.49 -3.36
C THR A 61 -16.37 -13.37 -2.57
N ARG A 62 -16.36 -13.28 -1.24
CA ARG A 62 -17.27 -14.07 -0.39
C ARG A 62 -18.71 -13.66 -0.60
N TYR A 63 -18.99 -12.36 -0.67
CA TYR A 63 -20.33 -11.86 -0.94
C TYR A 63 -20.80 -12.30 -2.33
N SER A 64 -19.97 -12.18 -3.36
CA SER A 64 -20.29 -12.58 -4.73
C SER A 64 -20.53 -14.08 -4.88
N ALA A 65 -19.87 -14.91 -4.07
CA ALA A 65 -20.09 -16.35 -4.04
C ALA A 65 -21.44 -16.72 -3.39
N VAL A 66 -21.97 -15.93 -2.46
CA VAL A 66 -23.27 -16.23 -1.82
C VAL A 66 -24.43 -15.55 -2.52
N ARG A 67 -24.22 -14.31 -2.98
CA ARG A 67 -25.24 -13.49 -3.61
C ARG A 67 -25.65 -14.12 -4.94
N ARG A 68 -26.95 -14.41 -5.07
CA ARG A 68 -27.60 -14.81 -6.30
C ARG A 68 -28.51 -13.69 -6.76
N GLN A 69 -28.50 -13.38 -8.05
CA GLN A 69 -29.34 -12.34 -8.61
C GLN A 69 -29.48 -12.51 -10.12
N HIS A 70 -30.71 -12.35 -10.62
CA HIS A 70 -31.10 -12.60 -12.01
C HIS A 70 -31.01 -14.08 -12.41
N GLY A 71 -31.58 -14.36 -13.58
CA GLY A 71 -31.26 -15.51 -14.42
C GLY A 71 -31.30 -16.86 -13.70
N SER A 72 -32.40 -17.58 -13.88
CA SER A 72 -32.38 -19.02 -13.75
C SER A 72 -32.20 -19.60 -15.15
N ARG A 73 -31.11 -20.36 -15.37
CA ARG A 73 -30.84 -20.93 -16.70
C ARG A 73 -31.91 -21.96 -17.12
N ASP A 74 -32.56 -22.61 -16.14
CA ASP A 74 -33.48 -23.74 -16.35
C ASP A 74 -34.58 -23.85 -15.27
N GLY A 75 -35.05 -22.74 -14.68
CA GLY A 75 -36.04 -22.76 -13.59
C GLY A 75 -35.51 -23.18 -12.21
N GLY A 76 -34.21 -23.44 -12.10
CA GLY A 76 -33.47 -23.60 -10.83
C GLY A 76 -33.23 -22.28 -10.06
N PRO A 77 -32.42 -22.31 -8.98
CA PRO A 77 -32.09 -21.10 -8.23
C PRO A 77 -31.34 -20.07 -9.08
N GLU A 78 -31.50 -18.80 -8.74
CA GLU A 78 -30.81 -17.68 -9.41
C GLU A 78 -29.29 -17.91 -9.48
N THR A 79 -28.66 -17.37 -10.52
CA THR A 79 -27.22 -17.51 -10.77
C THR A 79 -26.42 -16.73 -9.73
N GLN A 80 -25.31 -17.30 -9.23
CA GLN A 80 -24.42 -16.59 -8.32
C GLN A 80 -23.74 -15.45 -9.07
N VAL A 81 -23.63 -14.27 -8.44
CA VAL A 81 -23.14 -13.10 -9.17
C VAL A 81 -21.67 -13.25 -9.59
N ILE A 82 -20.88 -14.06 -8.85
CA ILE A 82 -19.51 -14.41 -9.21
C ILE A 82 -19.38 -15.16 -10.55
N ASP A 83 -20.45 -15.79 -11.04
CA ASP A 83 -20.42 -16.53 -12.31
C ASP A 83 -20.54 -15.60 -13.53
N PHE A 84 -20.97 -14.35 -13.34
CA PHE A 84 -21.04 -13.38 -14.42
C PHE A 84 -19.64 -12.93 -14.84
N LYS A 85 -19.34 -13.07 -16.14
CA LYS A 85 -18.05 -12.66 -16.71
C LYS A 85 -17.73 -11.19 -16.48
N ALA A 86 -18.74 -10.32 -16.48
CA ALA A 86 -18.57 -8.91 -16.17
C ALA A 86 -18.06 -8.65 -14.75
N LEU A 87 -18.47 -9.46 -13.76
CA LEU A 87 -17.96 -9.34 -12.39
C LEU A 87 -16.57 -9.96 -12.27
N GLN A 88 -16.36 -11.14 -12.87
CA GLN A 88 -15.05 -11.82 -12.89
C GLN A 88 -13.96 -10.93 -13.48
N SER A 89 -14.24 -10.21 -14.57
CA SER A 89 -13.28 -9.32 -15.23
C SER A 89 -12.88 -8.11 -14.39
N ARG A 90 -13.66 -7.76 -13.35
CA ARG A 90 -13.35 -6.65 -12.44
C ARG A 90 -12.70 -7.15 -11.16
N LEU A 91 -13.25 -8.21 -10.56
CA LEU A 91 -12.83 -8.72 -9.26
C LEU A 91 -11.54 -9.56 -9.33
N PHE A 92 -11.37 -10.43 -10.33
CA PHE A 92 -10.23 -11.34 -10.39
C PHE A 92 -8.89 -10.64 -10.66
N PRO A 93 -8.82 -9.57 -11.48
CA PRO A 93 -7.60 -8.77 -11.58
C PRO A 93 -7.20 -8.12 -10.24
N LEU A 94 -8.16 -7.68 -9.43
CA LEU A 94 -7.88 -7.12 -8.10
C LEU A 94 -7.35 -8.18 -7.14
N LEU A 95 -7.90 -9.40 -7.19
CA LEU A 95 -7.37 -10.55 -6.45
C LEU A 95 -5.92 -10.85 -6.86
N ALA A 96 -5.63 -10.90 -8.16
CA ALA A 96 -4.28 -11.11 -8.66
C ALA A 96 -3.33 -9.97 -8.20
N SER A 97 -3.82 -8.73 -8.22
CA SER A 97 -3.07 -7.55 -7.79
C SER A 97 -2.74 -7.59 -6.29
N ALA A 98 -3.66 -8.07 -5.45
CA ALA A 98 -3.43 -8.22 -4.01
C ALA A 98 -2.23 -9.14 -3.71
N TYR A 99 -2.13 -10.26 -4.43
CA TYR A 99 -0.98 -11.17 -4.33
C TYR A 99 0.29 -10.58 -4.93
N ALA A 100 0.21 -9.93 -6.09
CA ALA A 100 1.36 -9.26 -6.70
C ALA A 100 1.96 -8.19 -5.76
N PHE A 101 1.10 -7.40 -5.10
CA PHE A 101 1.52 -6.39 -4.14
C PHE A 101 2.13 -7.00 -2.87
N LYS A 102 1.65 -8.18 -2.45
CA LYS A 102 2.26 -8.92 -1.33
C LYS A 102 3.69 -9.33 -1.66
N PHE A 103 3.89 -9.95 -2.82
CA PHE A 103 5.21 -10.43 -3.23
C PHE A 103 6.21 -9.30 -3.45
N VAL A 104 5.78 -8.19 -4.09
CA VAL A 104 6.68 -7.04 -4.27
C VAL A 104 7.00 -6.35 -2.94
N GLY A 105 6.06 -6.32 -2.00
CA GLY A 105 6.30 -5.77 -0.66
C GLY A 105 7.28 -6.61 0.18
N GLU A 106 7.22 -7.93 0.06
CA GLU A 106 8.18 -8.87 0.66
C GLU A 106 9.57 -8.74 0.03
N TRP A 107 9.65 -8.65 -1.30
CA TRP A 107 10.91 -8.42 -2.00
C TRP A 107 11.57 -7.10 -1.59
N LEU A 108 10.81 -6.00 -1.58
CA LEU A 108 11.29 -4.69 -1.11
C LEU A 108 11.75 -4.71 0.34
N TYR A 109 11.10 -5.49 1.21
CA TYR A 109 11.51 -5.59 2.61
C TYR A 109 12.92 -6.16 2.71
N THR A 110 13.16 -7.28 2.05
CA THR A 110 14.46 -7.97 2.06
C THR A 110 15.56 -7.06 1.51
N ASP A 111 15.33 -6.45 0.35
CA ASP A 111 16.28 -5.53 -0.29
C ASP A 111 16.65 -4.33 0.61
N VAL A 112 15.63 -3.67 1.20
CA VAL A 112 15.86 -2.54 2.10
C VAL A 112 16.58 -2.96 3.38
N MET A 113 16.27 -4.12 3.95
CA MET A 113 16.96 -4.62 5.15
C MET A 113 18.42 -4.96 4.87
N GLU A 114 18.75 -5.53 3.71
CA GLU A 114 20.12 -5.85 3.30
C GLU A 114 20.97 -4.59 3.14
N ILE A 115 20.44 -3.55 2.46
CA ILE A 115 21.11 -2.25 2.31
C ILE A 115 21.40 -1.61 3.68
N LEU A 116 20.43 -1.67 4.61
CA LEU A 116 20.58 -1.11 5.94
C LEU A 116 21.59 -1.89 6.80
N ALA A 117 21.65 -3.22 6.67
CA ALA A 117 22.55 -4.07 7.43
C ALA A 117 24.01 -3.98 6.93
N ALA A 118 24.22 -3.89 5.62
CA ALA A 118 25.54 -3.84 5.02
C ALA A 118 26.24 -2.47 5.16
N ASN A 119 25.48 -1.40 5.44
CA ASN A 119 25.96 -0.02 5.42
C ASN A 119 26.61 0.37 4.06
N ASP A 120 26.23 -0.35 2.99
CA ASP A 120 26.61 -0.06 1.61
C ASP A 120 25.42 0.60 0.91
N TYR A 121 25.63 1.84 0.44
CA TYR A 121 24.61 2.65 -0.20
C TYR A 121 24.76 2.73 -1.71
N SER A 122 25.55 1.84 -2.32
CA SER A 122 25.75 1.77 -3.77
C SER A 122 24.43 1.58 -4.55
N THR A 123 23.54 0.72 -4.07
CA THR A 123 22.22 0.42 -4.66
C THR A 123 21.08 1.28 -4.10
N PHE A 124 21.35 2.09 -3.08
CA PHE A 124 20.34 2.91 -2.40
C PHE A 124 19.53 3.84 -3.34
N PRO A 125 20.13 4.51 -4.36
CA PRO A 125 19.37 5.34 -5.28
C PRO A 125 18.30 4.56 -6.06
N GLU A 126 18.59 3.32 -6.44
CA GLU A 126 17.67 2.42 -7.13
C GLU A 126 16.54 2.00 -6.19
N ALA A 127 16.86 1.49 -5.01
CA ALA A 127 15.87 1.11 -3.99
C ALA A 127 14.96 2.28 -3.61
N HIS A 128 15.51 3.50 -3.52
CA HIS A 128 14.72 4.71 -3.29
C HIS A 128 13.76 5.01 -4.45
N ALA A 129 14.21 4.90 -5.71
CA ALA A 129 13.35 5.12 -6.87
C ALA A 129 12.23 4.06 -6.95
N CYS A 130 12.56 2.79 -6.74
CA CYS A 130 11.61 1.68 -6.73
C CYS A 130 10.55 1.85 -5.64
N THR A 131 10.94 2.18 -4.40
CA THR A 131 9.98 2.38 -3.31
C THR A 131 9.06 3.57 -3.53
N VAL A 132 9.51 4.65 -4.17
CA VAL A 132 8.64 5.78 -4.53
C VAL A 132 7.61 5.37 -5.59
N GLY A 133 8.06 4.73 -6.66
CA GLY A 133 7.18 4.26 -7.74
C GLY A 133 6.16 3.25 -7.26
N LEU A 134 6.61 2.23 -6.52
CA LEU A 134 5.76 1.17 -5.99
C LEU A 134 4.78 1.68 -4.94
N LYS A 135 5.20 2.59 -4.04
CA LYS A 135 4.26 3.25 -3.12
C LYS A 135 3.16 3.95 -3.91
N SER A 136 3.50 4.72 -4.95
CA SER A 136 2.52 5.44 -5.75
C SER A 136 1.54 4.48 -6.43
N LEU A 137 2.07 3.51 -7.17
CA LEU A 137 1.27 2.54 -7.93
C LEU A 137 0.34 1.72 -7.02
N THR A 138 0.90 1.11 -5.96
CA THR A 138 0.14 0.20 -5.10
C THR A 138 -0.94 0.94 -4.30
N THR A 139 -0.67 2.15 -3.82
CA THR A 139 -1.67 2.92 -3.06
C THR A 139 -2.81 3.41 -3.93
N SER A 140 -2.53 3.90 -5.14
CA SER A 140 -3.59 4.32 -6.08
C SER A 140 -4.44 3.14 -6.53
N ALA A 141 -3.81 2.06 -7.00
CA ALA A 141 -4.53 0.86 -7.45
C ALA A 141 -5.33 0.20 -6.32
N THR A 142 -4.83 0.25 -5.08
CA THR A 142 -5.57 -0.24 -3.91
C THR A 142 -6.76 0.63 -3.58
N ALA A 143 -6.63 1.96 -3.64
CA ALA A 143 -7.76 2.86 -3.39
C ALA A 143 -8.90 2.62 -4.39
N ASP A 144 -8.57 2.57 -5.69
CA ASP A 144 -9.54 2.28 -6.74
C ASP A 144 -10.13 0.86 -6.59
N GLY A 145 -9.29 -0.12 -6.26
CA GLY A 145 -9.71 -1.51 -6.05
C GLY A 145 -10.60 -1.70 -4.84
N ILE A 146 -10.44 -0.91 -3.77
CA ILE A 146 -11.32 -0.95 -2.60
C ILE A 146 -12.71 -0.41 -2.96
N GLU A 147 -12.81 0.65 -3.76
CA GLU A 147 -14.09 1.22 -4.19
C GLU A 147 -14.84 0.32 -5.18
N GLU A 148 -14.13 -0.49 -5.97
CA GLU A 148 -14.75 -1.47 -6.88
C GLU A 148 -15.24 -2.75 -6.15
N CYS A 149 -14.70 -3.07 -4.97
CA CYS A 149 -15.02 -4.27 -4.18
C CYS A 149 -16.29 -4.11 -3.33
#